data_AF-A0A2N0MKZ5-F1
#
_entry.id   AF-A0A2N0MKZ5-F1
#
_cell.length_a   1.000
_cell.length_b   1.000
_cell.length_c   1.000
_cell.angle_alpha   90.00
_cell.angle_beta   90.00
_cell.angle_gamma   90.00
#
_symmetry.space_group_name_H-M   'P 1'
#
loop_
_entity.id
_entity.type
_entity.pdbx_description
1 polymer ?
#
loop_
_entity_poly.entity_id
_entity_poly.type
_entity_poly.pdbx_seq_one_letter_code
_entity_poly.pdbx_strand_id
1 'polypeptide(L)'
;MDLTFERGDPQHPKGHALLYFRVSTEPDKVYATYVVTLPVKSDLTKYVPPFLASHLGSLPLSDFSAFAMPPVPEALDSYEELERMSRFRDDDLVFGDSMFSYDLPRMMEAVTDAVQTYSQLYADQTGGAASIGSATPEVEDTRSLEATGSIPLGGETTASDEGRDTSLDVNEVLLSFMSERDKLGELSRLLGKLRFAVEGQDTHEADEVAAEISALGRHLPENFQVPSLLAVAKDTSQQASRLAQLYLDRCFRLSDGDASSAADLDQQIRSITDGG
;
A
#
# COMPACT_ATOMS: atom_id res chain seq x y z
N MET A 1 -0.61 -0.52 28.06
CA MET A 1 0.76 -1.05 28.19
C MET A 1 1.63 0.07 28.77
N ASP A 2 2.66 -0.24 29.56
CA ASP A 2 3.58 0.78 30.09
C ASP A 2 4.81 0.88 29.19
N LEU A 3 5.04 2.05 28.61
CA LEU A 3 6.20 2.32 27.75
C LEU A 3 7.38 2.83 28.58
N THR A 4 8.55 2.24 28.37
CA THR A 4 9.79 2.68 29.04
C THR A 4 10.63 3.52 28.09
N PHE A 5 10.77 4.81 28.38
CA PHE A 5 11.61 5.71 27.60
C PHE A 5 13.07 5.55 28.04
N GLU A 6 13.91 5.04 27.16
CA GLU A 6 15.35 4.97 27.37
C GLU A 6 16.05 6.24 26.84
N ARG A 7 15.45 6.86 25.81
CA ARG A 7 15.79 8.19 25.35
C ARG A 7 14.51 8.96 25.03
N GLY A 8 14.49 10.24 25.40
CA GLY A 8 13.32 11.09 25.28
C GLY A 8 12.79 11.51 26.63
N ASP A 9 11.64 12.17 26.63
CA ASP A 9 10.92 12.57 27.84
C ASP A 9 9.47 12.08 27.73
N PRO A 10 9.00 11.17 28.60
CA PRO A 10 7.62 10.69 28.56
C PRO A 10 6.58 11.79 28.81
N GLN A 11 6.95 12.92 29.41
CA GLN A 11 6.07 14.09 29.57
C GLN A 11 6.08 15.02 28.34
N HIS A 12 7.10 14.90 27.51
CA HIS A 12 7.28 15.70 26.30
C HIS A 12 7.74 14.83 25.12
N PRO A 13 6.96 13.80 24.74
CA PRO A 13 7.34 12.92 23.64
C PRO A 13 7.42 13.71 22.33
N LYS A 14 8.35 13.34 21.45
CA LYS A 14 8.64 14.12 20.23
C LYS A 14 7.61 13.92 19.12
N GLY A 15 6.70 12.98 19.30
CA GLY A 15 5.74 12.55 18.29
C GLY A 15 6.30 11.49 17.33
N HIS A 16 7.56 11.09 17.49
CA HIS A 16 8.16 10.00 16.73
C HIS A 16 9.15 9.21 17.59
N ALA A 17 9.09 7.89 17.51
CA ALA A 17 9.89 7.00 18.34
C ALA A 17 10.33 5.74 17.61
N LEU A 18 11.54 5.27 17.91
CA LEU A 18 11.95 3.89 17.69
C LEU A 18 11.43 3.06 18.86
N LEU A 19 10.42 2.23 18.60
CA LEU A 19 9.86 1.30 19.55
C LEU A 19 10.50 -0.06 19.34
N TYR A 20 10.98 -0.71 20.40
CA TYR A 20 11.53 -2.06 20.29
C TYR A 20 11.07 -3.01 21.39
N PHE A 21 11.16 -4.29 21.06
CA PHE A 21 10.81 -5.42 21.89
C PHE A 21 11.98 -6.40 21.96
N ARG A 22 11.97 -7.24 22.99
CA ARG A 22 12.93 -8.34 23.12
C ARG A 22 12.22 -9.68 23.14
N VAL A 23 12.89 -10.70 22.60
CA VAL A 23 12.40 -12.07 22.61
C VAL A 23 13.38 -12.92 23.40
N SER A 24 12.93 -13.57 24.48
CA SER A 24 13.78 -14.31 25.40
C SER A 24 14.52 -15.48 24.74
N THR A 25 13.94 -16.10 23.71
CA THR A 25 14.60 -17.16 22.92
C THR A 25 15.66 -16.62 21.95
N GLU A 26 15.73 -15.31 21.73
CA GLU A 26 16.67 -14.63 20.82
C GLU A 26 17.32 -13.42 21.52
N PRO A 27 18.14 -13.65 22.55
CA PRO A 27 18.64 -12.59 23.44
C PRO A 27 19.56 -11.57 22.74
N ASP A 28 20.19 -11.97 21.64
CA ASP A 28 21.12 -11.12 20.88
C ASP A 28 20.39 -10.18 19.92
N LYS A 29 19.07 -10.34 19.73
CA LYS A 29 18.27 -9.54 18.80
C LYS A 29 17.30 -8.62 19.52
N VAL A 30 16.96 -7.56 18.80
CA VAL A 30 15.86 -6.66 19.17
C VAL A 30 14.90 -6.56 17.99
N TYR A 31 13.62 -6.44 18.28
CA TYR A 31 12.57 -6.37 17.28
C TYR A 31 11.99 -4.95 17.31
N ALA A 32 12.17 -4.17 16.24
CA ALA A 32 11.82 -2.75 16.27
C ALA A 32 10.86 -2.31 15.15
N THR A 33 10.11 -1.27 15.47
CA THR A 33 9.24 -0.54 14.55
C THR A 33 9.36 0.96 14.81
N TYR A 34 8.94 1.76 13.84
CA TYR A 34 8.96 3.22 13.95
C TYR A 34 7.54 3.75 14.15
N VAL A 35 7.31 4.38 15.30
CA VAL A 35 6.02 4.99 15.67
C VAL A 35 6.01 6.46 15.29
N VAL A 36 4.93 6.91 14.66
CA VAL A 36 4.69 8.32 14.31
C VAL A 36 3.33 8.74 14.82
N THR A 37 3.27 9.88 15.51
CA THR A 37 2.06 10.61 15.85
C THR A 37 2.07 11.95 15.11
N LEU A 38 1.03 12.19 14.31
CA LEU A 38 0.90 13.38 13.49
C LEU A 38 0.44 14.57 14.36
N PRO A 39 1.07 15.74 14.23
CA PRO A 39 0.69 16.93 14.99
C PRO A 39 -0.65 17.54 14.53
N VAL A 40 -1.11 17.18 13.32
CA VAL A 40 -2.35 17.69 12.72
C VAL A 40 -3.24 16.51 12.36
N LYS A 41 -4.50 16.56 12.78
CA LYS A 41 -5.49 15.55 12.40
C LYS A 41 -5.63 15.52 10.89
N SER A 42 -5.35 14.36 10.31
CA SER A 42 -5.44 14.14 8.87
C SER A 42 -6.54 13.12 8.61
N ASP A 43 -7.57 13.56 7.90
CA ASP A 43 -8.58 12.66 7.36
C ASP A 43 -8.05 12.10 6.03
N LEU A 44 -7.51 10.89 6.08
CA LEU A 44 -6.93 10.26 4.90
C LEU A 44 -7.99 9.90 3.87
N THR A 45 -9.28 9.84 4.23
CA THR A 45 -10.35 9.58 3.26
C THR A 45 -10.45 10.67 2.19
N LYS A 46 -9.98 11.89 2.49
CA LYS A 46 -9.91 13.00 1.53
C LYS A 46 -8.82 12.83 0.47
N TYR A 47 -7.83 11.97 0.74
CA TYR A 47 -6.66 11.77 -0.11
C TYR A 47 -6.59 10.36 -0.69
N VAL A 48 -7.47 9.46 -0.24
CA VAL A 48 -7.64 8.12 -0.79
C VAL A 48 -8.56 8.19 -2.02
N PRO A 49 -8.09 7.78 -3.20
CA PRO A 49 -8.95 7.66 -4.37
C PRO A 49 -10.15 6.73 -4.09
N PRO A 50 -11.37 7.06 -4.55
CA PRO A 50 -12.58 6.29 -4.24
C PRO A 50 -12.48 4.79 -4.58
N PHE A 51 -11.69 4.42 -5.58
CA PHE A 51 -11.50 3.03 -6.00
C PHE A 51 -10.58 2.22 -5.06
N LEU A 52 -9.75 2.88 -4.23
CA LEU A 52 -8.92 2.21 -3.22
C LEU A 52 -9.60 2.10 -1.85
N ALA A 53 -10.71 2.83 -1.65
CA ALA A 53 -11.42 2.84 -0.37
C ALA A 53 -11.93 1.45 0.05
N SER A 54 -12.33 0.60 -0.90
CA SER A 54 -12.74 -0.79 -0.64
C SER A 54 -11.58 -1.74 -0.33
N HIS A 55 -10.36 -1.41 -0.74
CA HIS A 55 -9.16 -2.24 -0.58
C HIS A 55 -8.34 -1.91 0.67
N LEU A 56 -8.52 -0.71 1.26
CA LEU A 56 -7.84 -0.29 2.49
C LEU A 56 -8.46 -0.87 3.78
N GLY A 57 -9.54 -1.66 3.65
CA GLY A 57 -10.09 -2.46 4.75
C GLY A 57 -10.59 -1.64 5.94
N SER A 58 -10.52 -2.24 7.13
CA SER A 58 -11.00 -1.68 8.41
C SER A 58 -10.05 -0.67 9.07
N LEU A 59 -9.09 -0.11 8.32
CA LEU A 59 -8.21 0.92 8.86
C LEU A 59 -9.05 2.17 9.18
N PRO A 60 -8.98 2.73 10.40
CA PRO A 60 -9.70 3.95 10.76
C PRO A 60 -9.06 5.17 10.08
N LEU A 61 -9.34 5.35 8.80
CA LEU A 61 -8.78 6.43 7.96
C LEU A 61 -9.28 7.83 8.36
N SER A 62 -10.43 7.90 9.04
CA SER A 62 -11.05 9.15 9.50
C SER A 62 -10.35 9.77 10.70
N ASP A 63 -9.52 9.00 11.43
CA ASP A 63 -8.76 9.46 12.62
C ASP A 63 -7.32 8.93 12.59
N PHE A 64 -6.70 8.95 11.40
CA PHE A 64 -5.31 8.53 11.22
C PHE A 64 -4.34 9.56 11.81
N SER A 65 -4.16 9.51 13.12
CA SER A 65 -3.32 10.44 13.89
C SER A 65 -2.06 9.79 14.43
N ALA A 66 -2.01 8.46 14.55
CA ALA A 66 -0.81 7.74 14.94
C ALA A 66 -0.76 6.34 14.33
N PHE A 67 0.45 5.88 13.98
CA PHE A 67 0.69 4.58 13.35
C PHE A 67 2.14 4.11 13.57
N ALA A 68 2.40 2.84 13.27
CA ALA A 68 3.74 2.25 13.29
C ALA A 68 4.08 1.59 11.96
N MET A 69 5.33 1.71 11.53
CA MET A 69 5.85 1.08 10.32
C MET A 69 7.25 0.49 10.58
N PRO A 70 7.49 -0.80 10.26
CA PRO A 70 6.49 -1.80 9.82
C PRO A 70 5.48 -2.18 10.93
N PRO A 71 4.26 -2.64 10.60
CA PRO A 71 3.22 -2.96 11.60
C PRO A 71 3.58 -4.17 12.48
N VAL A 72 4.47 -5.02 12.00
CA VAL A 72 5.15 -6.05 12.77
C VAL A 72 6.59 -5.56 12.95
N PRO A 73 7.14 -5.53 14.18
CA PRO A 73 8.53 -5.14 14.39
C PRO A 73 9.50 -6.08 13.67
N GLU A 74 10.49 -5.51 13.00
CA GLU A 74 11.53 -6.26 12.29
C GLU A 74 12.74 -6.52 13.19
N ALA A 75 13.40 -7.65 12.95
CA ALA A 75 14.58 -8.03 13.70
C ALA A 75 15.79 -7.17 13.32
N LEU A 76 16.51 -6.69 14.33
CA LEU A 76 17.81 -6.03 14.23
C LEU A 76 18.84 -6.82 15.02
N ASP A 77 20.06 -6.85 14.50
CA ASP A 77 21.16 -7.66 15.03
C ASP A 77 21.71 -7.13 16.36
N SER A 78 21.46 -5.85 16.70
CA SER A 78 21.92 -5.29 17.96
C SER A 78 21.08 -4.10 18.42
N TYR A 79 21.01 -3.94 19.75
CA TYR A 79 20.45 -2.74 20.37
C TYR A 79 21.29 -1.48 20.09
N GLU A 80 22.62 -1.62 19.95
CA GLU A 80 23.51 -0.48 19.68
C GLU A 80 23.16 0.25 18.38
N GLU A 81 22.68 -0.49 17.37
CA GLU A 81 22.22 0.10 16.12
C GLU A 81 20.97 0.97 16.31
N LEU A 82 19.99 0.51 17.10
CA LEU A 82 18.81 1.31 17.46
C LEU A 82 19.19 2.57 18.23
N GLU A 83 20.10 2.44 19.20
CA GLU A 83 20.55 3.58 19.98
C GLU A 83 21.25 4.61 19.08
N ARG A 84 22.11 4.16 18.15
CA ARG A 84 22.76 5.03 17.17
C ARG A 84 21.75 5.72 16.26
N MET A 85 20.74 5.00 15.75
CA MET A 85 19.70 5.55 14.88
C MET A 85 18.85 6.60 15.58
N SER A 86 18.40 6.30 16.80
CA SER A 86 17.61 7.26 17.60
C SER A 86 18.41 8.54 17.81
N ARG A 87 19.68 8.43 18.23
CA ARG A 87 20.57 9.58 18.43
C ARG A 87 20.73 10.43 17.17
N PHE A 88 21.01 9.79 16.04
CA PHE A 88 21.23 10.49 14.76
C PHE A 88 20.00 11.28 14.30
N ARG A 89 18.80 10.72 14.48
CA ARG A 89 17.54 11.33 14.04
C ARG A 89 16.92 12.25 15.08
N ASP A 90 17.45 12.20 16.30
CA ASP A 90 16.85 12.80 17.48
C ASP A 90 15.48 12.22 17.87
N ASP A 91 15.23 10.95 17.58
CA ASP A 91 13.97 10.25 17.90
C ASP A 91 13.91 9.79 19.37
N ASP A 92 12.71 9.64 19.94
CA ASP A 92 12.56 8.93 21.21
C ASP A 92 12.93 7.45 21.03
N LEU A 93 13.58 6.84 22.04
CA LEU A 93 13.87 5.41 22.07
C LEU A 93 13.05 4.79 23.18
N VAL A 94 12.13 3.93 22.79
CA VAL A 94 11.10 3.39 23.68
C VAL A 94 11.20 1.87 23.69
N PHE A 95 11.38 1.33 24.88
CA PHE A 95 11.22 -0.09 25.13
C PHE A 95 9.75 -0.41 25.37
N GLY A 96 9.23 -1.32 24.56
CA GLY A 96 7.87 -1.83 24.66
C GLY A 96 7.78 -2.92 25.73
N ASP A 97 8.04 -4.16 25.34
CA ASP A 97 7.90 -5.32 26.20
C ASP A 97 8.92 -6.42 25.85
N SER A 98 8.99 -7.45 26.70
CA SER A 98 9.68 -8.70 26.41
C SER A 98 8.70 -9.85 26.25
N MET A 99 8.90 -10.66 25.22
CA MET A 99 8.12 -11.86 24.94
C MET A 99 8.99 -13.11 25.11
N PHE A 100 8.38 -14.25 25.48
CA PHE A 100 9.14 -15.49 25.59
C PHE A 100 9.64 -15.97 24.22
N SER A 101 8.77 -15.96 23.21
CA SER A 101 9.06 -16.37 21.83
C SER A 101 8.45 -15.38 20.84
N TYR A 102 8.96 -15.37 19.61
CA TYR A 102 8.39 -14.57 18.53
C TYR A 102 7.06 -15.16 18.06
N ASP A 103 6.01 -14.34 18.07
CA ASP A 103 4.67 -14.68 17.59
C ASP A 103 4.08 -13.47 16.84
N LEU A 104 3.73 -13.66 15.57
CA LEU A 104 3.35 -12.56 14.68
C LEU A 104 2.09 -11.82 15.16
N PRO A 105 0.97 -12.50 15.48
CA PRO A 105 -0.23 -11.81 15.97
C PRO A 105 0.03 -11.03 17.26
N ARG A 106 0.75 -11.63 18.21
CA ARG A 106 1.07 -10.97 19.48
C ARG A 106 1.98 -9.75 19.31
N MET A 107 2.93 -9.80 18.38
CA MET A 107 3.79 -8.65 18.04
C MET A 107 2.98 -7.50 17.45
N MET A 108 2.04 -7.79 16.54
CA MET A 108 1.14 -6.76 15.98
C MET A 108 0.25 -6.13 17.04
N GLU A 109 -0.30 -6.94 17.94
CA GLU A 109 -1.12 -6.47 19.07
C GLU A 109 -0.30 -5.55 19.98
N ALA A 110 0.91 -5.97 20.38
CA ALA A 110 1.79 -5.17 21.22
C ALA A 110 2.21 -3.84 20.58
N VAL A 111 2.45 -3.82 19.26
CA VAL A 111 2.71 -2.58 18.52
C VAL A 111 1.48 -1.67 18.54
N THR A 112 0.29 -2.23 18.33
CA THR A 112 -0.96 -1.45 18.32
C THR A 112 -1.20 -0.79 19.68
N ASP A 113 -1.02 -1.53 20.77
CA ASP A 113 -1.13 -1.02 22.14
C ASP A 113 -0.10 0.07 22.43
N ALA A 114 1.14 -0.12 21.95
CA ALA A 114 2.21 0.86 22.12
C ALA A 114 1.94 2.15 21.33
N VAL A 115 1.42 2.07 20.10
CA VAL A 115 1.01 3.25 19.31
C VAL A 115 -0.09 4.02 20.03
N GLN A 116 -1.10 3.33 20.56
CA GLN A 116 -2.17 3.96 21.33
C GLN A 116 -1.64 4.67 22.57
N THR A 117 -0.74 4.00 23.31
CA THR A 117 -0.15 4.58 24.53
C THR A 117 0.72 5.80 24.20
N TYR A 118 1.61 5.69 23.22
CA TYR A 118 2.52 6.77 22.83
C TYR A 118 1.77 7.99 22.28
N SER A 119 0.73 7.77 21.47
CA SER A 119 -0.10 8.84 20.93
C SER A 119 -0.90 9.58 22.00
N GLN A 120 -1.36 8.88 23.05
CA GLN A 120 -1.99 9.50 24.21
C GLN A 120 -1.02 10.42 24.96
N LEU A 121 0.21 9.96 25.22
CA LEU A 121 1.25 10.79 25.85
C LEU A 121 1.53 12.07 25.03
N TYR A 122 1.56 11.95 23.71
CA TYR A 122 1.74 13.11 22.82
C TYR A 122 0.54 14.05 22.78
N ALA A 123 -0.69 13.50 22.80
CA ALA A 123 -1.92 14.29 22.81
C ALA A 123 -2.09 15.09 24.11
N ASP A 124 -1.72 14.51 25.25
CA ASP A 124 -1.77 15.15 26.56
C ASP A 124 -0.85 16.38 26.64
N GLN A 125 0.31 16.33 25.97
CA GLN A 125 1.22 17.48 25.85
C GLN A 125 0.64 18.59 24.95
N THR A 126 0.05 18.21 23.81
CA THR A 126 -0.37 19.15 22.77
C THR A 126 -1.76 19.76 22.99
N GLY A 127 -2.48 19.35 24.05
CA GLY A 127 -3.80 19.87 24.40
C GLY A 127 -4.91 19.41 23.45
N GLY A 128 -4.68 18.31 22.73
CA GLY A 128 -5.52 17.82 21.63
C GLY A 128 -5.11 18.43 20.28
N ALA A 129 -4.75 17.57 19.33
CA ALA A 129 -4.30 17.93 17.99
C ALA A 129 -5.14 19.07 17.37
N ALA A 130 -4.48 20.17 17.01
CA ALA A 130 -5.12 21.32 16.40
C ALA A 130 -5.85 20.89 15.11
N SER A 131 -7.18 21.01 15.13
CA SER A 131 -8.02 20.81 13.96
C SER A 131 -7.78 21.96 12.99
N ILE A 132 -7.06 21.70 11.89
CA ILE A 132 -7.06 22.61 10.75
C ILE A 132 -8.29 22.28 9.91
N GLY A 133 -9.35 23.08 10.06
CA GLY A 133 -10.52 23.02 9.18
C GLY A 133 -11.89 22.98 9.85
N SER A 134 -12.20 23.96 10.71
CA SER A 134 -13.59 24.34 10.99
C SER A 134 -13.72 25.84 11.27
N ALA A 135 -13.14 26.67 10.39
CA ALA A 135 -13.48 28.08 10.33
C ALA A 135 -14.38 28.27 9.11
N THR A 136 -15.70 28.22 9.32
CA THR A 136 -16.63 28.95 8.45
C THR A 136 -16.23 30.43 8.50
N PRO A 137 -16.02 31.12 7.37
CA PRO A 137 -15.77 32.54 7.41
C PRO A 137 -17.10 33.21 7.79
N GLU A 138 -17.19 33.73 9.00
CA GLU A 138 -18.17 34.76 9.30
C GLU A 138 -17.79 35.99 8.49
N VAL A 139 -18.74 36.41 7.65
CA VAL A 139 -18.64 37.61 6.84
C VAL A 139 -18.81 38.80 7.78
N GLU A 140 -17.71 39.36 8.26
CA GLU A 140 -17.70 40.71 8.82
C GLU A 140 -17.09 41.69 7.82
N ASP A 141 -17.96 42.60 7.42
CA ASP A 141 -17.73 43.69 6.50
C ASP A 141 -16.81 44.76 7.13
N THR A 142 -16.09 45.47 6.25
CA THR A 142 -15.31 46.70 6.49
C THR A 142 -13.86 46.56 7.00
N ARG A 143 -12.89 46.72 6.08
CA ARG A 143 -12.26 48.03 5.77
C ARG A 143 -11.15 47.88 4.73
N SER A 144 -11.26 48.76 3.74
CA SER A 144 -10.33 49.04 2.65
C SER A 144 -8.90 49.27 3.12
N LEU A 145 -7.94 48.76 2.34
CA LEU A 145 -6.68 49.45 2.00
C LEU A 145 -6.05 48.78 0.78
N GLU A 146 -5.92 49.57 -0.28
CA GLU A 146 -5.20 49.25 -1.51
C GLU A 146 -3.70 49.11 -1.23
N ALA A 147 -3.01 48.24 -1.99
CA ALA A 147 -1.91 48.64 -2.88
C ALA A 147 -0.92 47.48 -3.16
N THR A 148 -0.81 47.19 -4.46
CA THR A 148 0.42 46.93 -5.22
C THR A 148 1.23 45.65 -4.97
N GLY A 149 1.32 44.83 -6.02
CA GLY A 149 2.32 43.77 -6.14
C GLY A 149 2.07 42.84 -7.32
N SER A 150 2.09 43.37 -8.55
CA SER A 150 2.16 42.60 -9.79
C SER A 150 3.53 41.91 -9.95
N ILE A 151 3.58 40.91 -10.86
CA ILE A 151 4.70 40.37 -11.71
C ILE A 151 4.55 38.82 -11.80
N PRO A 152 4.76 38.19 -12.98
CA PRO A 152 3.68 37.54 -13.73
C PRO A 152 3.91 36.06 -14.07
N LEU A 153 2.85 35.46 -14.60
CA LEU A 153 2.84 34.20 -15.35
C LEU A 153 3.55 34.38 -16.70
N GLY A 154 4.49 33.49 -17.05
CA GLY A 154 5.13 33.46 -18.36
C GLY A 154 5.96 32.19 -18.57
N GLY A 155 5.41 31.25 -19.33
CA GLY A 155 6.06 29.98 -19.68
C GLY A 155 5.17 29.02 -20.48
N GLU A 156 4.54 29.50 -21.55
CA GLU A 156 4.11 28.72 -22.73
C GLU A 156 5.35 28.14 -23.45
N THR A 157 5.44 27.00 -24.13
CA THR A 157 4.53 25.93 -24.58
C THR A 157 5.42 24.83 -25.16
N THR A 158 5.10 23.55 -24.96
CA THR A 158 5.17 22.55 -26.04
C THR A 158 4.07 21.52 -25.80
N ALA A 159 2.94 21.74 -26.47
CA ALA A 159 1.89 20.75 -26.63
C ALA A 159 2.26 19.81 -27.79
N SER A 160 2.42 18.53 -27.47
CA SER A 160 2.01 17.40 -28.32
C SER A 160 2.45 16.10 -27.64
N ASP A 161 1.61 15.56 -26.75
CA ASP A 161 1.12 14.19 -26.92
C ASP A 161 -0.11 13.99 -26.03
N GLU A 162 -1.00 13.13 -26.50
CA GLU A 162 -2.41 13.03 -26.14
C GLU A 162 -2.66 12.68 -24.66
N GLY A 163 -3.85 13.04 -24.18
CA GLY A 163 -4.32 12.78 -22.82
C GLY A 163 -4.31 11.29 -22.47
N ARG A 164 -3.18 10.81 -21.97
CA ARG A 164 -3.11 9.57 -21.20
C ARG A 164 -3.52 9.89 -19.77
N ASP A 165 -4.64 9.30 -19.39
CA ASP A 165 -5.17 9.21 -18.04
C ASP A 165 -4.06 9.18 -16.99
N THR A 166 -3.97 10.25 -16.20
CA THR A 166 -3.09 10.33 -15.03
C THR A 166 -3.36 9.23 -14.00
N SER A 167 -4.51 8.53 -14.10
CA SER A 167 -4.84 7.36 -13.28
C SER A 167 -4.02 6.12 -13.67
N LEU A 168 -3.68 5.93 -14.95
CA LEU A 168 -2.85 4.82 -15.43
C LEU A 168 -1.42 4.94 -14.90
N ASP A 169 -0.91 6.18 -14.82
CA ASP A 169 0.46 6.50 -14.37
C ASP A 169 0.65 6.20 -12.86
N VAL A 170 -0.38 6.49 -12.04
CA VAL A 170 -0.36 6.14 -10.61
C VAL A 170 -0.45 4.62 -10.40
N ASN A 171 -1.26 3.95 -11.22
CA ASN A 171 -1.40 2.49 -11.15
C ASN A 171 -0.07 1.81 -11.52
N GLU A 172 0.67 2.33 -12.50
CA GLU A 172 1.96 1.79 -12.94
C GLU A 172 3.00 1.76 -11.80
N VAL A 173 3.05 2.82 -10.98
CA VAL A 173 3.93 2.88 -9.81
C VAL A 173 3.52 1.84 -8.77
N LEU A 174 2.23 1.70 -8.46
CA LEU A 174 1.74 0.70 -7.50
C LEU A 174 2.07 -0.72 -7.94
N LEU A 175 1.87 -1.02 -9.22
CA LEU A 175 2.19 -2.32 -9.81
C LEU A 175 3.68 -2.65 -9.69
N SER A 176 4.58 -1.67 -9.68
CA SER A 176 6.01 -1.92 -9.51
C SER A 176 6.39 -2.44 -8.11
N PHE A 177 5.60 -2.13 -7.07
CA PHE A 177 5.86 -2.53 -5.68
C PHE A 177 5.17 -3.83 -5.25
N MET A 178 4.24 -4.35 -6.07
CA MET A 178 3.51 -5.58 -5.76
C MET A 178 4.36 -6.83 -6.01
N SER A 179 4.14 -7.87 -5.17
CA SER A 179 4.71 -9.18 -5.42
C SER A 179 4.11 -9.81 -6.70
N GLU A 180 4.82 -10.75 -7.33
CA GLU A 180 4.27 -11.49 -8.48
C GLU A 180 2.94 -12.18 -8.14
N ARG A 181 2.82 -12.70 -6.91
CA ARG A 181 1.61 -13.37 -6.42
C ARG A 181 0.42 -12.41 -6.33
N ASP A 182 0.65 -11.19 -5.84
CA ASP A 182 -0.39 -10.16 -5.75
C ASP A 182 -0.81 -9.69 -7.15
N LYS A 183 0.15 -9.49 -8.06
CA LYS A 183 -0.12 -9.18 -9.47
C LYS A 183 -0.94 -10.27 -10.14
N LEU A 184 -0.67 -11.54 -9.85
CA LEU A 184 -1.46 -12.66 -10.37
C LEU A 184 -2.87 -12.74 -9.78
N GLY A 185 -3.02 -12.41 -8.49
CA GLY A 185 -4.34 -12.25 -7.87
C GLY A 185 -5.18 -11.18 -8.58
N GLU A 186 -4.55 -10.04 -8.87
CA GLU A 186 -5.20 -8.96 -9.60
C GLU A 186 -5.51 -9.32 -11.06
N LEU A 187 -4.59 -10.00 -11.74
CA LEU A 187 -4.81 -10.52 -13.09
C LEU A 187 -6.03 -11.45 -13.14
N SER A 188 -6.16 -12.37 -12.17
CA SER A 188 -7.32 -13.26 -12.04
C SER A 188 -8.64 -12.49 -11.89
N ARG A 189 -8.65 -11.47 -11.04
CA ARG A 189 -9.82 -10.59 -10.83
C ARG A 189 -10.20 -9.85 -12.11
N LEU A 190 -9.24 -9.25 -12.79
CA LEU A 190 -9.45 -8.53 -14.05
C LEU A 190 -9.92 -9.45 -15.17
N LEU A 191 -9.39 -10.68 -15.27
CA LEU A 191 -9.85 -11.66 -16.26
C LEU A 191 -11.31 -12.07 -16.03
N GLY A 192 -11.73 -12.25 -14.77
CA GLY A 192 -13.13 -12.50 -14.43
C GLY A 192 -14.03 -11.32 -14.82
N LYS A 193 -13.58 -10.09 -14.54
CA LYS A 193 -14.29 -8.85 -14.91
C LYS A 193 -14.41 -8.69 -16.43
N LEU A 194 -13.32 -8.92 -17.17
CA LEU A 194 -13.28 -8.90 -18.63
C LEU A 194 -14.30 -9.88 -19.20
N ARG A 195 -14.31 -11.12 -18.69
CA ARG A 195 -15.21 -12.15 -19.19
C ARG A 195 -16.68 -11.82 -18.93
N PHE A 196 -17.00 -11.28 -17.77
CA PHE A 196 -18.33 -10.78 -17.48
C PHE A 196 -18.75 -9.65 -18.44
N ALA A 197 -17.85 -8.70 -18.74
CA ALA A 197 -18.11 -7.61 -19.69
C ALA A 197 -18.33 -8.13 -21.11
N VAL A 198 -17.49 -9.07 -21.58
CA VAL A 198 -17.60 -9.68 -22.91
C VAL A 198 -18.90 -10.50 -23.04
N GLU A 199 -19.24 -11.32 -22.05
CA GLU A 199 -20.50 -12.07 -22.01
C GLU A 199 -21.72 -11.14 -21.96
N GLY A 200 -21.61 -10.01 -21.27
CA GLY A 200 -22.61 -8.94 -21.19
C GLY A 200 -22.68 -8.04 -22.44
N GLN A 201 -21.82 -8.25 -23.43
CA GLN A 201 -21.67 -7.39 -24.62
C GLN A 201 -21.35 -5.92 -24.30
N ASP A 202 -20.76 -5.65 -23.14
CA ASP A 202 -20.28 -4.32 -22.76
C ASP A 202 -18.88 -4.11 -23.33
N THR A 203 -18.82 -3.65 -24.59
CA THR A 203 -17.56 -3.45 -25.30
C THR A 203 -16.70 -2.36 -24.68
N HIS A 204 -17.32 -1.36 -24.04
CA HIS A 204 -16.59 -0.27 -23.39
C HIS A 204 -15.83 -0.79 -22.17
N GLU A 205 -16.55 -1.45 -21.26
CA GLU A 205 -15.94 -2.06 -20.07
C GLU A 205 -14.92 -3.14 -20.46
N ALA A 206 -15.20 -3.93 -21.50
CA ALA A 206 -14.26 -4.95 -21.97
C ALA A 206 -12.95 -4.36 -22.51
N ASP A 207 -12.99 -3.22 -23.20
CA ASP A 207 -11.79 -2.56 -23.71
C ASP A 207 -10.99 -1.85 -22.60
N GLU A 208 -11.67 -1.23 -21.63
CA GLU A 208 -11.02 -0.65 -20.45
C GLU A 208 -10.29 -1.73 -19.63
N VAL A 209 -10.98 -2.82 -19.29
CA VAL A 209 -10.37 -3.92 -18.52
C VAL A 209 -9.25 -4.60 -19.32
N ALA A 210 -9.36 -4.71 -20.65
CA ALA A 210 -8.27 -5.22 -21.47
C ALA A 210 -7.03 -4.32 -21.47
N ALA A 211 -7.22 -3.00 -21.42
CA ALA A 211 -6.12 -2.05 -21.27
C ALA A 211 -5.44 -2.19 -19.90
N GLU A 212 -6.22 -2.36 -18.82
CA GLU A 212 -5.70 -2.63 -17.48
C GLU A 212 -4.89 -3.92 -17.41
N ILE A 213 -5.41 -5.03 -17.97
CA ILE A 213 -4.68 -6.32 -18.05
C ILE A 213 -3.37 -6.15 -18.83
N SER A 214 -3.40 -5.38 -19.91
CA SER A 214 -2.21 -5.12 -20.72
C SER A 214 -1.16 -4.30 -19.95
N ALA A 215 -1.59 -3.31 -19.16
CA ALA A 215 -0.71 -2.53 -18.29
C ALA A 215 -0.08 -3.42 -17.20
N LEU A 216 -0.89 -4.21 -16.50
CA LEU A 216 -0.43 -5.19 -15.51
C LEU A 216 0.58 -6.18 -16.11
N GLY A 217 0.32 -6.66 -17.32
CA GLY A 217 1.20 -7.59 -18.04
C GLY A 217 2.60 -7.04 -18.32
N ARG A 218 2.80 -5.72 -18.39
CA ARG A 218 4.14 -5.12 -18.57
C ARG A 218 5.04 -5.28 -17.35
N HIS A 219 4.46 -5.54 -16.18
CA HIS A 219 5.18 -5.74 -14.92
C HIS A 219 5.26 -7.21 -14.50
N LEU A 220 4.88 -8.13 -15.40
CA LEU A 220 4.98 -9.57 -15.23
C LEU A 220 6.03 -10.15 -16.18
N PRO A 221 6.67 -11.27 -15.81
CA PRO A 221 7.61 -11.96 -16.67
C PRO A 221 7.01 -12.37 -18.03
N GLU A 222 7.77 -12.23 -19.12
CA GLU A 222 7.28 -12.56 -20.48
C GLU A 222 6.82 -14.01 -20.63
N ASN A 223 7.43 -14.94 -19.88
CA ASN A 223 7.06 -16.35 -19.86
C ASN A 223 5.66 -16.61 -19.30
N PHE A 224 4.99 -15.63 -18.69
CA PHE A 224 3.60 -15.73 -18.23
C PHE A 224 2.60 -15.60 -19.40
N GLN A 225 3.03 -15.07 -20.54
CA GLN A 225 2.21 -15.01 -21.77
C GLN A 225 0.85 -14.31 -21.58
N VAL A 226 0.83 -13.24 -20.78
CA VAL A 226 -0.37 -12.42 -20.51
C VAL A 226 -1.11 -11.97 -21.79
N PRO A 227 -0.43 -11.57 -22.89
CA PRO A 227 -1.14 -11.22 -24.13
C PRO A 227 -1.95 -12.38 -24.73
N SER A 228 -1.43 -13.61 -24.67
CA SER A 228 -2.15 -14.81 -25.14
C SER A 228 -3.35 -15.11 -24.26
N LEU A 229 -3.18 -15.01 -22.94
CA LEU A 229 -4.27 -15.16 -21.97
C LEU A 229 -5.37 -14.12 -22.20
N LEU A 230 -5.00 -12.86 -22.43
CA LEU A 230 -5.96 -11.78 -22.73
C LEU A 230 -6.74 -12.05 -24.03
N ALA A 231 -6.06 -12.50 -25.09
CA ALA A 231 -6.71 -12.81 -26.36
C ALA A 231 -7.76 -13.93 -26.21
N VAL A 232 -7.41 -14.98 -25.47
CA VAL A 232 -8.32 -16.09 -25.18
C VAL A 232 -9.49 -15.64 -24.28
N ALA A 233 -9.25 -14.77 -23.31
CA ALA A 233 -10.28 -14.29 -22.39
C ALA A 233 -11.38 -13.44 -23.08
N LYS A 234 -11.11 -12.91 -24.28
CA LYS A 234 -12.11 -12.20 -25.10
C LYS A 234 -13.02 -13.13 -25.91
N ASP A 235 -12.73 -14.44 -25.97
CA ASP A 235 -13.58 -15.43 -26.61
C ASP A 235 -14.48 -16.11 -25.56
N THR A 236 -15.80 -16.06 -25.77
CA THR A 236 -16.81 -16.65 -24.89
C THR A 236 -17.04 -18.14 -25.13
N SER A 237 -16.27 -18.77 -26.02
CA SER A 237 -16.37 -20.21 -26.27
C SER A 237 -15.97 -21.03 -25.03
N GLN A 238 -16.54 -22.22 -24.90
CA GLN A 238 -16.20 -23.13 -23.80
C GLN A 238 -14.73 -23.59 -23.89
N GLN A 239 -14.18 -23.66 -25.09
CA GLN A 239 -12.78 -23.98 -25.34
C GLN A 239 -11.86 -22.85 -24.87
N ALA A 240 -12.15 -21.60 -25.23
CA ALA A 240 -11.41 -20.43 -24.77
C ALA A 240 -11.48 -20.27 -23.25
N SER A 241 -12.65 -20.53 -22.67
CA SER A 241 -12.83 -20.54 -21.22
C SER A 241 -11.87 -21.49 -20.51
N ARG A 242 -11.68 -22.70 -21.07
CA ARG A 242 -10.76 -23.70 -20.54
C ARG A 242 -9.30 -23.30 -20.78
N LEU A 243 -8.98 -22.74 -21.94
CA LEU A 243 -7.63 -22.24 -22.25
C LEU A 243 -7.22 -21.11 -21.28
N ALA A 244 -8.10 -20.14 -21.02
CA ALA A 244 -7.83 -19.04 -20.10
C ALA A 244 -7.51 -19.56 -18.68
N GLN A 245 -8.25 -20.56 -18.21
CA GLN A 245 -7.98 -21.20 -16.92
C GLN A 245 -6.60 -21.87 -16.91
N LEU A 246 -6.25 -22.63 -17.94
CA LEU A 246 -4.93 -23.29 -18.03
C LEU A 246 -3.78 -22.27 -18.07
N TYR A 247 -3.92 -21.18 -18.81
CA TYR A 247 -2.95 -20.10 -18.84
C TYR A 247 -2.78 -19.45 -17.46
N LEU A 248 -3.88 -19.18 -16.75
CA LEU A 248 -3.83 -18.58 -15.42
C LEU A 248 -3.19 -19.53 -14.39
N ASP A 249 -3.61 -20.80 -14.36
CA ASP A 249 -3.04 -21.83 -13.48
C ASP A 249 -1.53 -21.97 -13.73
N ARG A 250 -1.12 -21.93 -15.00
CA ARG A 250 0.30 -21.97 -15.39
C ARG A 250 1.07 -20.77 -14.84
N CYS A 251 0.51 -19.57 -14.88
CA CYS A 251 1.16 -18.38 -14.31
C CYS A 251 1.39 -18.54 -12.80
N PHE A 252 0.41 -19.07 -12.05
CA PHE A 252 0.59 -19.37 -10.63
C PHE A 252 1.68 -20.41 -10.37
N ARG A 253 1.75 -21.48 -11.18
CA ARG A 253 2.83 -22.48 -11.07
C ARG A 253 4.21 -21.89 -11.33
N LEU A 254 4.33 -21.01 -12.33
CA LEU A 254 5.58 -20.33 -12.62
C LEU A 254 6.01 -19.39 -11.48
N SER A 255 5.07 -18.64 -10.89
CA SER A 255 5.35 -17.77 -9.74
C SER A 255 5.74 -18.54 -8.48
N ASP A 256 5.17 -19.74 -8.27
CA ASP A 256 5.56 -20.64 -7.18
C ASP A 256 6.89 -21.38 -7.43
N GLY A 257 7.52 -21.20 -8.60
CA GLY A 257 8.76 -21.88 -8.99
C GLY A 257 8.59 -23.35 -9.43
N ASP A 258 7.36 -23.82 -9.61
CA ASP A 258 7.02 -25.18 -10.02
C ASP A 258 7.02 -25.32 -11.56
N ALA A 259 8.24 -25.34 -12.13
CA ALA A 259 8.43 -25.45 -13.57
C ALA A 259 7.91 -26.77 -14.17
N SER A 260 7.88 -27.85 -13.38
CA SER A 260 7.33 -29.14 -13.81
C SER A 260 5.83 -29.07 -14.10
N SER A 261 5.04 -28.61 -13.13
CA SER A 261 3.59 -28.49 -13.30
C SER A 261 3.24 -27.45 -14.38
N ALA A 262 4.04 -26.39 -14.51
CA ALA A 262 3.87 -25.41 -15.59
C ALA A 262 4.09 -26.04 -16.98
N ALA A 263 5.06 -26.96 -17.12
CA ALA A 263 5.32 -27.67 -18.37
C ALA A 263 4.18 -28.65 -18.74
N ASP A 264 3.57 -29.32 -17.76
CA ASP A 264 2.41 -30.18 -17.98
C ASP A 264 1.19 -29.36 -18.46
N LEU A 265 1.00 -28.17 -17.89
CA LEU A 265 -0.03 -27.23 -18.34
C LEU A 265 0.26 -26.69 -19.74
N ASP A 266 1.53 -26.41 -20.08
CA ASP A 266 1.94 -26.04 -21.45
C ASP A 266 1.56 -27.11 -22.48
N GLN A 267 1.74 -28.39 -22.14
CA GLN A 267 1.35 -29.49 -23.02
C GLN A 267 -0.18 -29.52 -23.22
N GLN A 268 -0.96 -29.30 -22.16
CA GLN A 268 -2.41 -29.22 -22.24
C GLN A 268 -2.88 -28.03 -23.09
N ILE A 269 -2.30 -26.84 -22.89
CA ILE A 269 -2.59 -25.64 -23.69
C ILE A 269 -2.35 -25.93 -25.17
N ARG A 270 -1.19 -26.51 -25.53
CA ARG A 270 -0.86 -26.88 -26.92
C ARG A 270 -1.87 -27.87 -27.49
N SER A 271 -2.21 -28.92 -26.75
CA SER A 271 -3.18 -29.92 -27.22
C SER A 271 -4.56 -29.35 -27.56
N ILE A 272 -5.00 -28.32 -26.83
CA ILE A 272 -6.30 -27.67 -27.06
C ILE A 272 -6.20 -26.65 -28.20
N THR A 273 -5.03 -26.02 -28.37
CA THR A 273 -4.80 -25.02 -29.43
C THR A 273 -4.59 -25.66 -30.79
N ASP A 274 -3.89 -26.81 -30.85
CA ASP A 274 -3.60 -27.55 -32.09
C ASP A 274 -4.78 -28.47 -32.53
N GLY A 275 -5.72 -28.72 -31.63
CA GLY A 275 -6.88 -29.59 -31.87
C GLY A 275 -8.17 -28.86 -32.27
N GLY A 276 -8.15 -27.53 -32.36
CA GLY A 276 -9.25 -26.69 -32.84
C GLY A 276 -9.00 -26.20 -34.26
#